data_AF-A0A1G3I9T5-F1
#
_entry.id   AF-A0A1G3I9T5-F1
#
_cell.length_a   1.000
_cell.length_b   1.000
_cell.length_c   1.000
_cell.angle_alpha   90.00
_cell.angle_beta   90.00
_cell.angle_gamma   90.00
#
_symmetry.space_group_name_H-M   'P 1'
#
loop_
_entity.id
_entity.type
_entity.pdbx_description
1 polymer ?
#
loop_
_entity_poly.entity_id
_entity_poly.type
_entity_poly.pdbx_seq_one_letter_code
_entity_poly.pdbx_strand_id
1 'polypeptide(L)'
;MNKTFPIIIMAMFFAVPFAPALAVSIENYDSLTYQMIIELDGGDSMEIEVGAGQKADNVCDACYIHFGEQEPFPAEGDEVIFITDGQLSVKN
;
A
#
# COMPACT_ATOMS: atom_id res chain seq x y z
N MET A 1 31.76 53.83 6.91
CA MET A 1 30.87 53.21 7.91
C MET A 1 29.95 52.23 7.19
N ASN A 2 29.80 51.04 7.78
CA ASN A 2 28.81 49.98 7.58
C ASN A 2 28.72 49.26 6.22
N LYS A 3 29.41 48.11 6.13
CA LYS A 3 29.13 47.03 5.18
C LYS A 3 28.28 45.99 5.91
N THR A 4 26.98 45.93 5.65
CA THR A 4 26.09 44.85 6.14
C THR A 4 26.00 43.78 5.06
N PHE A 5 26.60 42.62 5.32
CA PHE A 5 26.44 41.41 4.52
C PHE A 5 25.13 40.72 4.91
N PRO A 6 24.24 40.34 3.97
CA PRO A 6 23.07 39.56 4.30
C PRO A 6 23.48 38.11 4.60
N ILE A 7 23.11 37.65 5.80
CA ILE A 7 23.24 36.27 6.26
C ILE A 7 22.28 35.41 5.41
N ILE A 8 22.85 34.54 4.58
CA ILE A 8 22.11 33.52 3.83
C ILE A 8 21.73 32.44 4.85
N ILE A 9 20.45 32.41 5.24
CA ILE A 9 19.89 31.34 6.08
C ILE A 9 19.69 30.13 5.17
N MET A 10 20.68 29.25 5.15
CA MET A 10 20.61 27.94 4.50
C MET A 10 19.64 27.06 5.31
N ALA A 11 18.40 26.94 4.85
CA ALA A 11 17.44 26.00 5.44
C ALA A 11 17.91 24.57 5.13
N MET A 12 18.46 23.88 6.15
CA MET A 12 18.72 22.45 6.08
C MET A 12 17.38 21.72 6.11
N PHE A 13 16.91 21.29 4.95
CA PHE A 13 15.85 20.31 4.86
C PHE A 13 16.39 18.97 5.39
N PHE A 14 16.01 18.62 6.62
CA PHE A 14 16.20 17.27 7.12
C PHE A 14 15.26 16.35 6.32
N ALA A 15 15.83 15.53 5.44
CA ALA A 15 15.12 14.39 4.89
C ALA A 15 14.94 13.38 6.03
N VAL A 16 13.74 13.34 6.61
CA VAL A 16 13.37 12.29 7.56
C VAL A 16 13.24 11.00 6.74
N PRO A 17 13.96 9.91 7.09
CA PRO A 17 13.75 8.63 6.44
C PRO A 17 12.34 8.17 6.82
N PHE A 18 11.43 8.13 5.84
CA PHE A 18 10.20 7.36 5.96
C PHE A 18 10.63 5.90 6.11
N ALA A 19 10.48 5.35 7.32
CA ALA A 19 10.52 3.90 7.49
C ALA A 19 9.40 3.31 6.63
N PRO A 20 9.63 2.21 5.90
CA PRO A 20 8.54 1.52 5.24
C PRO A 20 7.53 1.12 6.32
N ALA A 21 6.31 1.64 6.22
CA ALA A 21 5.22 1.11 7.03
C ALA A 21 5.09 -0.36 6.67
N LEU A 22 5.06 -1.24 7.68
CA LEU A 22 4.70 -2.64 7.45
C LEU A 22 3.27 -2.60 6.92
N ALA A 23 3.09 -2.95 5.66
CA ALA A 23 1.81 -2.83 5.01
C ALA A 23 1.65 -3.93 3.97
N VAL A 24 0.42 -4.44 3.91
CA VAL A 24 0.00 -5.56 3.08
C VAL A 24 0.31 -5.23 1.63
N SER A 25 0.85 -6.21 0.93
CA SER A 25 1.07 -6.14 -0.51
C SER A 25 0.16 -7.14 -1.23
N ILE A 26 -0.37 -6.76 -2.39
CA ILE A 26 -1.22 -7.64 -3.19
C ILE A 26 -0.57 -7.82 -4.56
N GLU A 27 -0.35 -9.06 -4.96
CA GLU A 27 0.30 -9.42 -6.22
C GLU A 27 -0.61 -10.33 -7.04
N ASN A 28 -0.79 -9.98 -8.32
CA ASN A 28 -1.67 -10.69 -9.22
C ASN A 28 -0.86 -11.57 -10.18
N TYR A 29 -0.95 -12.89 -10.00
CA TYR A 29 -0.27 -13.88 -10.85
C TYR A 29 -1.14 -14.36 -12.01
N ASP A 30 -2.41 -13.94 -12.07
CA ASP A 30 -3.32 -14.29 -13.17
C ASP A 30 -3.12 -13.38 -14.38
N SER A 31 -3.73 -13.77 -15.51
CA SER A 31 -3.71 -13.01 -16.75
C SER A 31 -4.80 -11.94 -16.86
N LEU A 32 -5.59 -11.74 -15.81
CA LEU A 32 -6.72 -10.79 -15.77
C LEU A 32 -6.43 -9.65 -14.81
N THR A 33 -7.05 -8.50 -15.04
CA THR A 33 -7.06 -7.37 -14.09
C THR A 33 -8.21 -7.55 -13.11
N TYR A 34 -7.95 -7.31 -11.82
CA TYR A 34 -8.98 -7.38 -10.78
C TYR A 34 -9.15 -6.04 -10.08
N GLN A 35 -10.41 -5.69 -9.82
CA GLN A 35 -10.81 -4.61 -8.94
C GLN A 35 -11.24 -5.20 -7.59
N MET A 36 -10.80 -4.59 -6.51
CA MET A 36 -11.02 -5.04 -5.14
C MET A 36 -11.38 -3.85 -4.26
N ILE A 37 -12.16 -4.11 -3.21
CA ILE A 37 -12.43 -3.12 -2.17
C ILE A 37 -11.63 -3.52 -0.94
N ILE A 38 -10.84 -2.59 -0.43
CA ILE A 38 -10.05 -2.72 0.78
C ILE A 38 -10.79 -1.97 1.89
N GLU A 39 -11.26 -2.69 2.89
CA GLU A 39 -11.90 -2.13 4.09
C GLU A 39 -10.86 -2.06 5.21
N LEU A 40 -10.50 -0.84 5.62
CA LEU A 40 -9.51 -0.56 6.64
C LEU A 40 -10.09 -0.82 8.05
N ASP A 41 -9.22 -1.19 8.99
CA ASP A 41 -9.57 -1.28 10.41
C ASP A 41 -9.96 0.11 10.96
N GLY A 42 -11.26 0.41 10.90
CA GLY A 42 -11.81 1.75 11.09
C GLY A 42 -13.08 2.01 10.28
N GLY A 43 -13.37 1.17 9.29
CA GLY A 43 -14.59 1.19 8.49
C GLY A 43 -14.51 2.07 7.23
N ASP A 44 -13.38 2.76 7.02
CA ASP A 44 -13.09 3.40 5.75
C ASP A 44 -12.79 2.34 4.68
N SER A 45 -13.18 2.59 3.44
CA SER A 45 -12.88 1.68 2.33
C SER A 45 -12.31 2.40 1.13
N MET A 46 -11.47 1.69 0.38
CA MET A 46 -10.89 2.16 -0.86
C MET A 46 -10.93 1.09 -1.94
N GLU A 47 -11.15 1.51 -3.17
CA GLU A 47 -11.09 0.63 -4.33
C GLU A 47 -9.68 0.62 -4.90
N ILE A 48 -9.15 -0.56 -5.18
CA ILE A 48 -7.86 -0.74 -5.85
C ILE A 48 -8.02 -1.62 -7.08
N GLU A 49 -7.18 -1.39 -8.07
CA GLU A 49 -7.08 -2.22 -9.26
C GLU A 49 -5.66 -2.81 -9.32
N VAL A 50 -5.58 -4.13 -9.51
CA VAL A 50 -4.30 -4.83 -9.69
C VAL A 50 -4.33 -5.56 -11.03
N GLY A 51 -3.58 -5.02 -11.99
CA GLY A 51 -3.45 -5.60 -13.33
C GLY A 51 -2.75 -6.95 -13.34
N ALA A 52 -2.88 -7.65 -14.46
CA ALA A 52 -2.21 -8.94 -14.67
C ALA A 52 -0.68 -8.83 -14.50
N GLY A 53 -0.10 -9.68 -13.65
CA GLY A 53 1.34 -9.67 -13.34
C GLY A 53 1.81 -8.45 -12.55
N GLN A 54 0.89 -7.63 -12.01
CA GLN A 54 1.23 -6.43 -11.23
C GLN A 54 1.18 -6.68 -9.72
N LYS A 55 1.86 -5.79 -9.00
CA LYS A 55 1.89 -5.74 -7.54
C LYS A 55 1.45 -4.36 -7.07
N ALA A 56 0.55 -4.33 -6.09
CA ALA A 56 0.19 -3.16 -5.30
C ALA A 56 0.88 -3.29 -3.93
N ASP A 57 1.85 -2.41 -3.67
CA ASP A 57 2.60 -2.39 -2.40
C ASP A 57 1.99 -1.38 -1.42
N ASN A 58 2.13 -1.66 -0.13
CA ASN A 58 1.72 -0.80 0.98
C ASN A 58 0.22 -0.41 0.94
N VAL A 59 -0.65 -1.40 0.79
CA VAL A 59 -2.10 -1.20 0.62
C VAL A 59 -2.77 -0.79 1.94
N CYS A 60 -2.49 -1.51 3.02
CA CYS A 60 -3.08 -1.28 4.34
C CYS A 60 -2.17 -1.87 5.43
N ASP A 61 -2.30 -1.45 6.69
CA ASP A 61 -1.61 -2.11 7.83
C ASP A 61 -2.45 -3.30 8.35
N ALA A 62 -3.76 -3.10 8.56
CA ALA A 62 -4.72 -4.18 8.82
C ALA A 62 -6.01 -3.86 8.07
N CYS A 63 -6.51 -4.82 7.27
CA CYS A 63 -7.71 -4.64 6.47
C CYS A 63 -8.40 -5.94 6.10
N TYR A 64 -9.62 -5.82 5.58
CA TYR A 64 -10.35 -6.88 4.90
C TYR A 64 -10.39 -6.59 3.40
N ILE A 65 -9.98 -7.58 2.61
CA ILE A 65 -9.98 -7.52 1.14
C ILE A 65 -11.26 -8.18 0.63
N HIS A 66 -12.10 -7.40 -0.03
CA HIS A 66 -13.30 -7.86 -0.70
C HIS A 66 -12.98 -8.14 -2.18
N PHE A 67 -13.11 -9.40 -2.58
CA PHE A 67 -12.74 -9.88 -3.93
C PHE A 67 -13.91 -10.63 -4.59
N GLY A 68 -14.61 -9.94 -5.50
CA GLY A 68 -15.79 -10.49 -6.17
C GLY A 68 -16.91 -10.84 -5.18
N GLU A 69 -17.43 -12.05 -5.26
CA GLU A 69 -18.47 -12.58 -4.33
C GLU A 69 -17.89 -13.46 -3.21
N GLN A 70 -16.56 -13.46 -3.01
CA GLN A 70 -15.92 -14.24 -1.96
C GLN A 70 -16.11 -13.57 -0.58
N GLU A 71 -16.00 -14.36 0.47
CA GLU A 71 -15.98 -13.84 1.84
C GLU A 71 -14.80 -12.87 2.04
N PRO A 72 -14.94 -11.82 2.86
CA PRO A 72 -13.88 -10.87 3.11
C PRO A 72 -12.61 -11.55 3.64
N PHE A 73 -11.48 -11.27 3.00
CA PHE A 73 -10.20 -11.89 3.32
C PHE A 73 -9.40 -10.99 4.27
N PRO A 74 -9.11 -11.40 5.52
CA PRO A 74 -8.30 -10.59 6.43
C PRO A 74 -6.83 -10.58 6.00
N ALA A 75 -6.18 -9.43 6.07
CA ALA A 75 -4.75 -9.27 5.82
C ALA A 75 -4.13 -8.24 6.77
N GLU A 76 -2.91 -8.50 7.24
CA GLU A 76 -2.22 -7.61 8.18
C GLU A 76 -0.70 -7.53 8.00
N GLY A 77 -0.11 -6.42 8.45
CA GLY A 77 1.32 -6.20 8.55
C GLY A 77 2.04 -6.31 7.21
N ASP A 78 3.01 -7.21 7.12
CA ASP A 78 3.88 -7.42 5.96
C ASP A 78 3.43 -8.58 5.05
N GLU A 79 2.19 -9.04 5.19
CA GLU A 79 1.66 -10.12 4.37
C GLU A 79 1.66 -9.77 2.87
N VAL A 80 1.97 -10.79 2.07
CA VAL A 80 1.84 -10.74 0.61
C VAL A 80 0.70 -11.62 0.18
N ILE A 81 -0.37 -10.99 -0.29
CA ILE A 81 -1.57 -11.63 -0.81
C ILE A 81 -1.39 -11.88 -2.29
N PHE A 82 -1.71 -13.10 -2.74
CA PHE A 82 -1.70 -13.47 -4.15
C PHE A 82 -3.09 -13.64 -4.69
N ILE A 83 -3.27 -13.17 -5.91
CA ILE A 83 -4.39 -13.55 -6.76
C ILE A 83 -3.89 -14.64 -7.71
N THR A 84 -4.43 -15.85 -7.60
CA THR A 84 -4.11 -16.97 -8.49
C THR A 84 -5.36 -17.81 -8.70
N ASP A 85 -5.64 -18.18 -9.96
CA ASP A 85 -6.85 -18.88 -10.37
C ASP A 85 -8.13 -18.20 -9.86
N GLY A 86 -8.14 -16.86 -9.82
CA GLY A 86 -9.26 -16.05 -9.33
C GLY A 86 -9.52 -16.15 -7.83
N GLN A 87 -8.54 -16.55 -7.02
CA GLN A 87 -8.67 -16.69 -5.56
C GLN A 87 -7.54 -15.96 -4.83
N LEU A 88 -7.85 -15.48 -3.62
CA LEU A 88 -6.88 -14.88 -2.71
C LEU A 88 -6.17 -15.95 -1.85
N SER A 89 -4.87 -15.78 -1.64
CA SER A 89 -4.07 -16.61 -0.73
C SER A 89 -2.91 -15.81 -0.13
N VAL A 90 -2.39 -16.24 1.03
CA VAL A 90 -1.24 -15.60 1.71
C VAL A 90 0.02 -16.42 1.48
N LYS A 91 1.16 -15.76 1.21
CA LYS A 91 2.48 -16.38 1.41
C LYS A 91 2.91 -16.25 2.85
N ASN A 92 3.23 -17.38 3.47
CA ASN A 92 4.11 -17.41 4.64
C ASN A 92 5.58 -17.53 4.22
#